data_AF-A0A0T7SB92-F1
#
_entry.id   AF-A0A0T7SB92-F1
#
_cell.length_a   1.000
_cell.length_b   1.000
_cell.length_c   1.000
_cell.angle_alpha   90.00
_cell.angle_beta   90.00
_cell.angle_gamma   90.00
#
_symmetry.space_group_name_H-M   'P 1'
#
loop_
_entity.id
_entity.type
_entity.pdbx_description
1 polymer ?
#
loop_
_entity_poly.entity_id
_entity_poly.type
_entity_poly.pdbx_seq_one_letter_code
_entity_poly.pdbx_strand_id
1 'polypeptide(L)'
;MTTLFIKKSPQSKLLTLCAITNKDKAHPLVEKKPWKTTLISEKKTLYLYIDKENEDYNFFNLYHFFVNFSGNNERSLNIDIQSFISKNLSEEEAIQAISEGILFGSHPKIRFSEKKS
;
A
#
# COMPACT_ATOMS: atom_id res chain seq x y z
N MET A 1 -0.77 7.73 -13.97
CA MET A 1 -0.98 6.29 -14.16
C MET A 1 0.06 5.54 -13.34
N THR A 2 -0.37 4.72 -12.38
CA THR A 2 0.52 3.89 -11.57
C THR A 2 0.65 2.51 -12.20
N THR A 3 1.87 2.08 -12.48
CA THR A 3 2.14 0.77 -13.12
C THR A 3 2.61 -0.24 -12.07
N LEU A 4 1.94 -1.39 -11.99
CA LEU A 4 2.25 -2.50 -11.08
C LEU A 4 3.26 -3.47 -11.73
N PHE A 5 4.31 -3.84 -10.98
CA PHE A 5 5.27 -4.87 -11.39
C PHE A 5 5.27 -6.01 -10.35
N ILE A 6 4.89 -7.22 -10.79
CA ILE A 6 4.96 -8.46 -9.98
C ILE A 6 6.33 -9.09 -10.26
N LYS A 7 7.12 -9.37 -9.21
CA LYS A 7 8.56 -9.56 -9.34
C LYS A 7 8.98 -11.01 -9.61
N LYS A 8 9.75 -11.20 -10.70
CA LYS A 8 10.71 -12.32 -10.88
C LYS A 8 12.16 -11.84 -11.11
N SER A 9 12.46 -10.53 -11.07
CA SER A 9 13.83 -9.96 -11.18
C SER A 9 13.98 -8.57 -10.54
N PRO A 10 15.19 -8.12 -10.17
CA PRO A 10 15.41 -6.86 -9.45
C PRO A 10 15.43 -5.63 -10.38
N GLN A 11 14.30 -4.93 -10.50
CA GLN A 11 14.30 -3.54 -10.99
C GLN A 11 14.83 -2.61 -9.88
N SER A 12 16.10 -2.21 -9.98
CA SER A 12 16.86 -1.50 -8.93
C SER A 12 16.51 -0.01 -8.72
N LYS A 13 15.49 0.52 -9.42
CA LYS A 13 15.17 1.96 -9.43
C LYS A 13 13.84 2.35 -8.76
N LEU A 14 12.94 1.42 -8.51
CA LEU A 14 11.62 1.75 -7.95
C LEU A 14 11.65 1.75 -6.42
N LEU A 15 10.90 2.68 -5.83
CA LEU A 15 10.67 2.73 -4.39
C LEU A 15 9.78 1.53 -4.00
N THR A 16 10.14 0.83 -2.92
CA THR A 16 9.36 -0.32 -2.43
C THR A 16 8.44 0.08 -1.30
N LEU A 17 7.17 -0.26 -1.36
CA LEU A 17 6.22 -0.23 -0.25
C LEU A 17 6.27 -1.58 0.47
N CYS A 18 6.56 -1.56 1.77
CA CYS A 18 6.67 -2.75 2.60
C CYS A 18 5.92 -2.52 3.92
N ALA A 19 5.08 -3.46 4.31
CA ALA A 19 4.40 -3.44 5.59
C ALA A 19 5.30 -4.00 6.70
N ILE A 20 5.25 -3.37 7.87
CA ILE A 20 5.99 -3.80 9.06
C ILE A 20 5.09 -3.78 10.29
N THR A 21 5.43 -4.60 11.26
CA THR A 21 4.75 -4.74 12.55
C THR A 21 5.68 -4.33 13.70
N ASN A 22 5.17 -4.36 14.93
CA ASN A 22 5.98 -4.16 16.14
C ASN A 22 7.08 -5.23 16.34
N LYS A 23 6.90 -6.43 15.77
CA LYS A 23 7.85 -7.56 15.88
C LYS A 23 9.00 -7.45 14.88
N ASP A 24 8.86 -6.64 13.84
CA ASP A 24 9.86 -6.51 12.78
C ASP A 24 11.02 -5.61 13.22
N LYS A 25 12.25 -6.01 12.86
CA LYS A 25 13.45 -5.17 12.99
C LYS A 25 13.44 -4.08 11.92
N ALA A 26 12.54 -3.11 12.07
CA ALA A 26 12.43 -1.95 11.19
C ALA A 26 13.44 -0.85 11.54
N HIS A 27 13.59 0.14 10.66
CA HIS A 27 14.43 1.31 10.92
C HIS A 27 13.89 2.09 12.14
N PRO A 28 14.74 2.60 13.06
CA PRO A 28 14.29 3.25 14.30
C PRO A 28 13.41 4.49 14.08
N LEU A 29 13.54 5.12 12.91
CA LEU A 29 12.75 6.29 12.54
C LEU A 29 11.36 5.96 11.98
N VAL A 30 11.00 4.68 11.82
CA VAL A 30 9.66 4.34 11.34
C VAL A 30 8.64 4.65 12.43
N GLU A 31 7.65 5.46 12.08
CA GLU A 31 6.59 5.81 13.02
C GLU A 31 5.66 4.61 13.25
N LYS A 32 5.58 4.18 14.52
CA LYS A 32 4.79 3.02 14.95
C LYS A 32 3.33 3.37 15.18
N LYS A 33 2.73 4.07 14.20
CA LYS A 33 1.32 4.44 14.21
C LYS A 33 0.58 3.61 13.16
N PRO A 34 -0.53 2.93 13.48
CA PRO A 34 -1.27 2.12 12.52
C PRO A 34 -1.60 2.88 11.24
N TRP A 35 -1.41 2.20 10.11
CA TRP A 35 -1.68 2.70 8.76
C TRP A 35 -0.85 3.91 8.33
N LYS A 36 0.21 4.26 9.09
CA LYS A 36 1.09 5.37 8.73
C LYS A 36 2.27 4.90 7.89
N THR A 37 2.56 5.67 6.85
CA THR A 37 3.73 5.46 5.99
C THR A 37 4.91 6.32 6.45
N THR A 38 6.11 5.75 6.44
CA THR A 38 7.39 6.46 6.67
C THR A 38 8.36 6.13 5.54
N LEU A 39 8.85 7.14 4.84
CA LEU A 39 9.87 6.98 3.81
C LEU A 39 11.27 6.95 4.44
N ILE A 40 12.01 5.86 4.24
CA ILE A 40 13.43 5.78 4.55
C ILE A 40 14.19 5.84 3.22
N SER A 41 14.68 7.03 2.90
CA SER A 41 15.26 7.37 1.59
C SER A 41 16.51 6.55 1.27
N GLU A 42 17.37 6.32 2.26
CA GLU A 42 18.61 5.55 2.14
C GLU A 42 18.34 4.10 1.73
N LYS A 43 17.18 3.58 2.17
CA LYS A 43 16.72 2.22 1.86
C LYS A 43 15.80 2.16 0.63
N LYS A 44 15.45 3.30 0.03
CA LYS A 44 14.42 3.41 -1.03
C LYS A 44 13.15 2.62 -0.68
N THR A 45 12.75 2.68 0.59
CA THR A 45 11.62 1.89 1.10
C THR A 45 10.65 2.81 1.83
N LEU A 46 9.40 2.75 1.41
CA LEU A 46 8.26 3.32 2.11
C LEU A 46 7.70 2.25 3.05
N TYR A 47 7.93 2.40 4.35
CA TYR A 47 7.41 1.48 5.34
C TYR A 47 5.99 1.87 5.73
N LEU A 48 5.07 0.92 5.72
CA LEU A 48 3.73 1.07 6.28
C LEU A 48 3.67 0.31 7.60
N TYR A 49 3.39 1.01 8.70
CA TYR A 49 3.21 0.33 9.97
C TYR A 49 1.80 -0.24 10.10
N ILE A 50 1.71 -1.55 10.30
CA ILE A 50 0.46 -2.31 10.42
C ILE A 50 0.52 -3.16 11.68
N ASP A 51 -0.58 -3.17 12.43
CA ASP A 51 -0.78 -4.16 13.48
C ASP A 51 -1.58 -5.33 12.94
N LYS A 52 -0.90 -6.40 12.53
CA LYS A 52 -1.53 -7.58 11.89
C LYS A 52 -2.34 -8.45 12.85
N GLU A 53 -2.16 -8.28 14.15
CA GLU A 53 -2.90 -9.03 15.18
C GLU A 53 -4.22 -8.31 15.54
N ASN A 54 -4.38 -7.05 15.12
CA ASN A 54 -5.59 -6.27 15.34
C ASN A 54 -6.71 -6.76 14.39
N GLU A 55 -7.94 -6.84 14.88
CA GLU A 55 -9.15 -7.18 14.10
C GLU A 55 -9.40 -6.21 12.93
N ASP A 56 -8.93 -4.97 13.07
CA ASP A 56 -8.94 -3.96 12.02
C ASP A 56 -7.99 -4.32 10.86
N TYR A 57 -7.09 -5.29 11.02
CA TYR A 57 -6.28 -5.77 9.90
C TYR A 57 -7.02 -6.84 9.11
N ASN A 58 -7.77 -6.38 8.11
CA ASN A 58 -8.59 -7.19 7.23
C ASN A 58 -8.57 -6.67 5.79
N PHE A 59 -9.20 -7.41 4.88
CA PHE A 59 -9.30 -7.08 3.47
C PHE A 59 -9.79 -5.64 3.24
N PHE A 60 -10.87 -5.26 3.91
CA PHE A 60 -11.56 -3.98 3.69
C PHE A 60 -10.67 -2.78 4.06
N ASN A 61 -10.01 -2.83 5.22
CA ASN A 61 -9.14 -1.75 5.66
C ASN A 61 -7.88 -1.66 4.79
N LEU A 62 -7.32 -2.80 4.36
CA LEU A 62 -6.21 -2.81 3.42
C LEU A 62 -6.61 -2.21 2.07
N TYR A 63 -7.76 -2.62 1.53
CA TYR A 63 -8.33 -2.07 0.30
C TYR A 63 -8.51 -0.55 0.41
N HIS A 64 -9.15 -0.06 1.47
CA HIS A 64 -9.38 1.37 1.69
C HIS A 64 -8.09 2.17 1.84
N PHE A 65 -7.08 1.60 2.51
CA PHE A 65 -5.75 2.18 2.54
C PHE A 65 -5.22 2.37 1.11
N PHE A 66 -5.26 1.34 0.26
CA PHE A 66 -4.73 1.42 -1.11
C PHE A 66 -5.55 2.33 -2.05
N VAL A 67 -6.87 2.43 -1.86
CA VAL A 67 -7.70 3.44 -2.54
C VAL A 67 -7.24 4.85 -2.20
N ASN A 68 -7.11 5.16 -0.92
CA ASN A 68 -6.69 6.49 -0.48
C ASN A 68 -5.23 6.76 -0.86
N PHE A 69 -4.37 5.77 -0.73
CA PHE A 69 -2.95 5.89 -1.01
C PHE A 69 -2.72 6.16 -2.50
N SER A 70 -3.34 5.40 -3.40
CA SER A 70 -3.19 5.58 -4.86
C SER A 70 -3.86 6.84 -5.39
N GLY A 71 -4.98 7.27 -4.79
CA GLY A 71 -5.65 8.53 -5.18
C GLY A 71 -4.90 9.80 -4.79
N ASN A 72 -3.97 9.71 -3.82
CA ASN A 72 -3.17 10.84 -3.35
C ASN A 72 -1.68 10.76 -3.72
N ASN A 73 -1.23 9.67 -4.36
CA ASN A 73 0.18 9.46 -4.70
C ASN A 73 0.34 8.97 -6.15
N GLU A 74 1.01 9.76 -6.99
CA GLU A 74 1.31 9.40 -8.38
C GLU A 74 2.66 8.66 -8.55
N ARG A 75 3.03 7.81 -7.58
CA ARG A 75 4.33 7.12 -7.59
C ARG A 75 4.21 5.71 -8.16
N SER A 76 5.12 5.35 -9.05
CA SER A 76 5.34 3.95 -9.43
C SER A 76 6.10 3.25 -8.29
N LEU A 77 5.48 2.26 -7.68
CA LEU A 77 5.99 1.57 -6.50
C LEU A 77 6.05 0.07 -6.74
N ASN A 78 7.11 -0.56 -6.24
CA ASN A 78 7.11 -1.99 -6.00
C ASN A 78 6.35 -2.25 -4.71
N ILE A 79 5.46 -3.24 -4.67
CA ILE A 79 4.75 -3.60 -3.44
C ILE A 79 5.22 -4.99 -3.03
N ASP A 80 5.73 -5.08 -1.80
CA ASP A 80 6.11 -6.36 -1.19
C ASP A 80 4.86 -7.05 -0.64
N ILE A 81 4.15 -7.82 -1.48
CA ILE A 81 2.91 -8.53 -1.12
C ILE A 81 3.08 -9.40 0.13
N GLN A 82 4.21 -10.09 0.24
CA GLN A 82 4.48 -11.01 1.35
C GLN A 82 4.48 -10.29 2.70
N SER A 83 4.90 -9.03 2.72
CA SER A 83 4.85 -8.19 3.92
C SER A 83 3.43 -7.90 4.41
N PHE A 84 2.38 -8.12 3.61
CA PHE A 84 0.97 -7.91 3.99
C PHE A 84 0.25 -9.21 4.42
N ILE A 85 0.84 -10.38 4.20
CA ILE A 85 0.19 -11.64 4.58
C ILE A 85 0.13 -11.78 6.09
N SER A 86 -0.98 -12.33 6.61
CA SER A 86 -1.16 -12.62 8.03
C SER A 86 -2.09 -13.84 8.23
N LYS A 87 -2.33 -14.25 9.48
CA LYS A 87 -3.35 -15.28 9.77
C LYS A 87 -4.76 -14.85 9.38
N ASN A 88 -5.02 -13.53 9.35
CA ASN A 88 -6.33 -12.93 9.10
C ASN A 88 -6.47 -12.44 7.64
N LEU A 89 -5.43 -12.62 6.81
CA LEU A 89 -5.42 -12.15 5.43
C LEU A 89 -4.50 -13.04 4.58
N SER A 90 -5.09 -13.83 3.69
CA SER A 90 -4.33 -14.71 2.79
C SER A 90 -3.53 -13.91 1.75
N GLU A 91 -2.65 -14.60 1.02
CA GLU A 91 -1.92 -13.98 -0.09
C GLU A 91 -2.87 -13.49 -1.18
N GLU A 92 -3.86 -14.30 -1.54
CA GLU A 92 -4.86 -14.00 -2.55
C GLU A 92 -5.69 -12.77 -2.15
N GLU A 93 -6.16 -12.74 -0.90
CA GLU A 93 -6.92 -11.60 -0.36
C GLU A 93 -6.07 -10.32 -0.34
N ALA A 94 -4.80 -10.41 0.05
CA ALA A 94 -3.89 -9.28 0.03
C ALA A 94 -3.65 -8.77 -1.40
N ILE A 95 -3.36 -9.66 -2.36
CA ILE A 95 -3.18 -9.30 -3.78
C ILE A 95 -4.44 -8.61 -4.31
N GLN A 96 -5.62 -9.18 -4.02
CA GLN A 96 -6.89 -8.64 -4.48
C GLN A 96 -7.14 -7.24 -3.87
N ALA A 97 -7.07 -7.09 -2.54
CA ALA A 97 -7.29 -5.81 -1.86
C ALA A 97 -6.34 -4.71 -2.38
N ILE A 98 -5.06 -5.05 -2.56
CA ILE A 98 -4.03 -4.12 -3.04
C ILE A 98 -4.30 -3.72 -4.49
N SER A 99 -4.51 -4.69 -5.38
CA SER A 99 -4.67 -4.45 -6.82
C SER A 99 -5.96 -3.69 -7.12
N GLU A 100 -7.08 -4.10 -6.52
CA GLU A 100 -8.36 -3.40 -6.66
C GLU A 100 -8.30 -2.00 -6.05
N GLY A 101 -7.73 -1.86 -4.85
CA GLY A 101 -7.61 -0.56 -4.18
C GLY A 101 -6.81 0.44 -5.02
N ILE A 102 -5.71 0.00 -5.64
CA ILE A 102 -4.92 0.84 -6.54
C ILE A 102 -5.71 1.19 -7.81
N LEU A 103 -6.37 0.22 -8.42
CA LEU A 103 -7.16 0.46 -9.63
C LEU A 103 -8.28 1.47 -9.40
N PHE A 104 -9.02 1.32 -8.30
CA PHE A 104 -10.10 2.22 -7.92
C PHE A 104 -9.58 3.61 -7.53
N GLY A 105 -8.57 3.69 -6.67
CA GLY A 105 -8.08 4.98 -6.17
C GLY A 105 -7.34 5.79 -7.23
N SER A 106 -6.69 5.14 -8.20
CA SER A 106 -6.04 5.82 -9.32
C SER A 106 -7.00 6.27 -10.43
N HIS A 107 -8.28 5.85 -10.39
CA HIS A 107 -9.25 6.27 -11.39
C HIS A 107 -9.72 7.71 -11.11
N PRO A 108 -9.64 8.62 -12.10
CA PRO A 108 -10.08 10.00 -11.92
C PRO A 108 -11.58 10.04 -11.62
N LYS A 109 -11.97 10.73 -10.56
CA LYS A 109 -13.39 10.93 -10.23
C LYS A 109 -14.05 11.71 -11.37
N ILE A 110 -15.01 11.09 -12.05
CA ILE A 110 -15.83 11.76 -13.06
C ILE A 110 -16.65 12.83 -12.33
N ARG A 111 -16.26 14.10 -12.44
CA ARG A 111 -17.09 15.22 -12.00
C ARG A 111 -18.08 15.54 -13.10
N PHE A 112 -19.35 15.20 -12.88
CA PHE A 112 -20.43 15.81 -13.65
C PHE A 112 -20.50 17.28 -13.25
N SER A 113 -19.95 18.18 -14.08
CA SER A 113 -20.31 19.59 -14.00
C SER A 113 -21.70 19.71 -14.62
N GLU A 114 -22.71 20.00 -13.81
CA GLU A 114 -23.98 20.50 -14.35
C GLU A 114 -23.66 21.76 -15.16
N LYS A 115 -23.74 21.65 -16.49
CA LYS A 115 -23.86 22.84 -17.34
C LYS A 115 -25.17 23.50 -16.91
N LYS A 116 -25.07 24.60 -16.18
CA LYS A 116 -26.19 25.52 -16.00
C LYS A 116 -26.60 26.00 -17.40
N SER A 117 -27.71 25.47 -17.90
CA SER A 117 -28.46 26.02 -19.04
C SER A 117 -29.24 27.24 -18.59
#